data_AF-A0A959T7B6-F1
#
_entry.id   AF-A0A959T7B6-F1
#
_cell.length_a   1.000
_cell.length_b   1.000
_cell.length_c   1.000
_cell.angle_alpha   90.00
_cell.angle_beta   90.00
_cell.angle_gamma   90.00
#
_symmetry.space_group_name_H-M   'P 1'
#
loop_
_entity.id
_entity.type
_entity.pdbx_description
1 polymer ?
#
loop_
_entity_poly.entity_id
_entity_poly.type
_entity_poly.pdbx_seq_one_letter_code
_entity_poly.pdbx_strand_id
1 'polypeptide(L)'
;LSALAGAPDAGGVWTDPGGAVFTGPFDPADDQPGEYVYFLAGQAPCANDQAVVSFAVSNSVEAGSSGSLLLCGNDDPFQLLDSLAGGPQTNGSWTAPDGSPFNGQFVPGASQPGTYTYTVVATAPCPADVAELDV
;
A
#
# COMPACT_ATOMS: atom_id res chain seq x y z
N LEU A 1 19.53 1.46 15.10
CA LEU A 1 19.75 2.81 15.69
C LEU A 1 19.89 3.88 14.60
N SER A 2 18.92 4.01 13.68
CA SER A 2 18.95 5.06 12.64
C SER A 2 17.56 5.51 12.18
N ALA A 3 16.63 5.71 13.12
CA ALA A 3 15.34 6.34 12.84
C ALA A 3 15.23 7.79 13.35
N LEU A 4 16.21 8.27 14.12
CA LEU A 4 16.33 9.70 14.44
C LEU A 4 17.29 10.32 13.45
N ALA A 5 16.90 11.45 12.87
CA ALA A 5 17.75 12.31 12.06
C ALA A 5 18.83 13.04 12.91
N GLY A 6 19.38 12.38 13.94
CA GLY A 6 20.38 12.90 14.86
C GLY A 6 21.17 11.76 15.53
N ALA A 7 22.13 12.11 16.38
CA ALA A 7 22.84 11.18 17.26
C ALA A 7 22.14 11.16 18.63
N PRO A 8 21.09 10.34 18.85
CA PRO A 8 20.49 10.23 20.17
C PRO A 8 21.55 9.76 21.18
N ASP A 9 21.65 10.47 22.31
CA ASP A 9 22.53 10.08 23.40
C ASP A 9 22.17 8.67 23.89
N ALA A 10 23.18 7.84 24.11
CA ALA A 10 22.98 6.47 24.58
C ALA A 10 22.43 6.46 26.02
N GLY A 11 21.43 5.61 26.29
CA GLY A 11 20.91 5.38 27.65
C GLY A 11 19.44 5.70 27.87
N GLY A 12 18.72 6.17 26.85
CA GLY A 12 17.27 6.34 26.91
C GLY A 12 16.50 5.06 26.60
N VAL A 13 15.21 5.09 26.89
CA VAL A 13 14.27 3.96 26.73
C VAL A 13 13.24 4.33 25.68
N TRP A 14 13.00 3.43 24.73
CA TRP A 14 11.89 3.57 23.81
C TRP A 14 10.62 3.00 24.40
N THR A 15 9.50 3.66 24.13
CA THR A 15 8.16 3.16 24.41
C THR A 15 7.34 3.14 23.13
N ASP A 16 6.55 2.07 22.97
CA ASP A 16 5.63 1.89 21.85
C ASP A 16 4.32 2.68 22.06
N PRO A 17 3.42 2.72 21.07
CA PRO A 17 2.14 3.42 21.19
C PRO A 17 1.23 2.86 22.30
N GLY A 18 1.45 1.61 22.74
CA GLY A 18 0.76 0.97 23.85
C GLY A 18 1.37 1.29 25.22
N GLY A 19 2.49 2.02 25.26
CA GLY A 19 3.23 2.37 26.47
C GLY A 19 4.16 1.28 26.99
N ALA A 20 4.38 0.20 26.25
CA ALA A 20 5.35 -0.84 26.61
C ALA A 20 6.76 -0.44 26.14
N VAL A 21 7.79 -0.96 26.82
CA VAL A 21 9.18 -0.71 26.42
C VAL A 21 9.45 -1.38 25.08
N PHE A 22 9.83 -0.59 24.09
CA PHE A 22 10.17 -1.05 22.75
C PHE A 22 11.68 -1.27 22.62
N THR A 23 12.09 -2.41 22.09
CA THR A 23 13.52 -2.72 21.88
C THR A 23 13.74 -3.35 20.53
N GLY A 24 14.73 -2.84 19.79
CA GLY A 24 15.07 -3.37 18.47
C GLY A 24 14.60 -2.47 17.33
N PRO A 25 14.73 -2.94 16.07
CA PRO A 25 14.17 -2.27 14.91
C PRO A 25 12.65 -2.41 14.88
N PHE A 26 11.95 -1.43 14.32
CA PHE A 26 10.53 -1.51 13.99
C PHE A 26 10.31 -2.51 12.84
N ASP A 27 9.45 -3.50 13.05
CA ASP A 27 8.97 -4.44 12.05
C ASP A 27 7.54 -4.08 11.62
N PRO A 28 7.33 -3.55 10.40
CA PRO A 28 6.00 -3.19 9.91
C PRO A 28 4.97 -4.34 9.87
N ALA A 29 5.41 -5.61 9.91
CA ALA A 29 4.52 -6.76 9.87
C ALA A 29 3.91 -7.09 11.25
N ASP A 30 4.66 -6.84 12.33
CA ASP A 30 4.32 -7.27 13.68
C ASP A 30 4.08 -6.10 14.65
N ASP A 31 4.76 -4.97 14.43
CA ASP A 31 4.71 -3.82 15.32
C ASP A 31 3.55 -2.88 15.01
N GLN A 32 2.94 -2.36 16.07
CA GLN A 32 1.78 -1.48 15.96
C GLN A 32 2.17 -0.11 15.36
N PRO A 33 1.50 0.37 14.29
CA PRO A 33 1.70 1.73 13.82
C PRO A 33 1.27 2.75 14.87
N GLY A 34 2.00 3.86 14.96
CA GLY A 34 1.73 4.92 15.91
C GLY A 34 2.98 5.69 16.33
N GLU A 35 2.86 6.43 17.43
CA GLU A 35 3.96 7.20 18.01
C GLU A 35 4.81 6.35 18.93
N TYR A 36 6.12 6.32 18.65
CA TYR A 36 7.14 5.73 19.49
C TYR A 36 7.92 6.84 20.17
N VAL A 37 8.05 6.76 21.49
CA VAL A 37 8.67 7.81 22.30
C VAL A 37 9.99 7.32 22.88
N TYR A 38 11.07 8.00 22.55
CA TYR A 38 12.35 7.87 23.23
C TYR A 38 12.38 8.83 24.41
N PHE A 39 12.69 8.30 25.59
CA PHE A 39 12.84 9.08 26.81
C PHE A 39 14.24 8.92 27.39
N LEU A 40 14.91 10.05 27.65
CA LEU A 40 16.21 10.09 28.31
C LEU A 40 16.09 10.86 29.64
N ALA A 41 16.38 10.17 30.74
CA ALA A 41 16.42 10.80 32.05
C ALA A 41 17.68 11.67 32.18
N GLY A 42 17.51 12.97 32.38
CA GLY A 42 18.60 13.89 32.67
C GLY A 42 19.18 13.66 34.07
N GLN A 43 20.49 13.84 34.23
CA GLN A 43 21.12 13.95 35.53
C GLN A 43 21.33 15.41 35.89
N ALA A 44 20.98 15.79 37.13
CA ALA A 44 21.12 17.16 37.60
C ALA A 44 22.55 17.71 37.34
N PRO A 45 22.68 18.92 36.77
CA PRO A 45 21.64 19.94 36.56
C PRO A 45 20.84 19.83 35.24
N CYS A 46 21.07 18.81 34.43
CA CYS A 46 20.40 18.62 33.14
C CYS A 46 18.96 18.14 33.33
N ALA A 47 18.03 18.70 32.55
CA ALA A 47 16.66 18.22 32.47
C ALA A 47 16.58 16.92 31.65
N ASN A 48 15.45 16.22 31.77
CA ASN A 48 15.12 15.10 30.89
C ASN A 48 14.88 15.58 29.45
N ASP A 49 15.04 14.65 28.51
CA ASP A 49 14.81 14.89 27.09
C ASP A 49 13.94 13.78 26.49
N GLN A 50 13.19 14.11 25.45
CA GLN A 50 12.35 13.16 24.73
C GLN A 50 12.33 13.41 23.22
N ALA A 51 12.25 12.33 22.45
CA ALA A 51 12.04 12.38 21.00
C ALA A 51 10.86 11.48 20.62
N VAL A 52 10.05 11.93 19.66
CA VAL A 52 8.90 11.17 19.16
C VAL A 52 9.14 10.82 17.70
N VAL A 53 8.92 9.55 17.35
CA VAL A 53 8.97 9.04 15.98
C VAL A 53 7.63 8.42 15.65
N SER A 54 6.96 8.91 14.60
CA SER A 54 5.71 8.34 14.13
C SER A 54 5.95 7.32 13.02
N PHE A 55 5.40 6.12 13.20
CA PHE A 55 5.38 5.08 12.19
C PHE A 55 3.97 4.93 11.64
N ALA A 56 3.82 5.10 10.33
CA ALA A 56 2.61 4.78 9.60
C ALA A 56 2.86 3.52 8.77
N VAL A 57 2.03 2.50 8.98
CA VAL A 57 2.04 1.27 8.17
C VAL A 57 0.79 1.27 7.30
N SER A 58 0.96 1.19 5.99
CA SER A 58 -0.12 0.89 5.06
C SER A 58 0.13 -0.46 4.40
N ASN A 59 -0.94 -1.22 4.17
CA ASN A 59 -0.84 -2.51 3.52
C ASN A 59 -0.60 -2.31 2.02
N SER A 60 0.17 -3.21 1.41
CA SER A 60 0.23 -3.31 -0.04
C SER A 60 -1.16 -3.64 -0.60
N VAL A 61 -1.45 -3.08 -1.76
CA VAL A 61 -2.64 -3.40 -2.54
C VAL A 61 -2.25 -4.34 -3.69
N GLU A 62 -3.22 -5.10 -4.17
CA GLU A 62 -3.01 -6.12 -5.22
C GLU A 62 -4.05 -5.88 -6.33
N ALA A 63 -3.59 -5.36 -7.46
CA ALA A 63 -4.42 -5.16 -8.65
C ALA A 63 -4.54 -6.43 -9.50
N GLY A 64 -3.80 -7.48 -9.17
CA GLY A 64 -3.74 -8.73 -9.93
C GLY A 64 -2.60 -8.74 -10.94
N SER A 65 -2.51 -9.81 -11.70
CA SER A 65 -1.50 -9.96 -12.75
C SER A 65 -2.01 -9.51 -14.10
N SER A 66 -1.23 -8.67 -14.78
CA SER A 66 -1.47 -8.29 -16.17
C SER A 66 -1.50 -9.50 -17.10
N GLY A 67 -2.24 -9.39 -18.21
CA GLY A 67 -2.40 -10.46 -19.17
C GLY A 67 -3.01 -9.99 -20.49
N SER A 68 -3.33 -10.96 -21.34
CA SER A 68 -4.04 -10.72 -22.58
C SER A 68 -5.14 -11.76 -22.80
N LEU A 69 -6.21 -11.34 -23.43
CA LEU A 69 -7.37 -12.15 -23.76
C LEU A 69 -7.51 -12.20 -25.28
N LEU A 70 -7.75 -13.40 -25.82
CA LEU A 70 -8.12 -13.57 -27.22
C LEU A 70 -9.60 -13.94 -27.27
N LEU A 71 -10.41 -13.04 -27.82
CA LEU A 71 -11.87 -13.17 -27.85
C LEU A 71 -12.39 -13.17 -29.28
N CYS A 72 -13.54 -13.82 -29.47
CA CYS A 72 -14.32 -13.71 -30.70
C CYS A 72 -15.40 -12.64 -30.52
N GLY A 73 -15.70 -11.88 -31.58
CA GLY A 73 -16.68 -10.78 -31.51
C GLY A 73 -18.14 -11.20 -31.22
N ASN A 74 -18.40 -12.50 -31.11
CA ASN A 74 -19.70 -13.09 -30.77
C ASN A 74 -19.71 -13.79 -29.41
N ASP A 75 -18.63 -13.65 -28.63
CA ASP A 75 -18.56 -14.18 -27.27
C ASP A 75 -19.50 -13.40 -26.33
N ASP A 76 -19.92 -14.05 -25.25
CA ASP A 76 -20.81 -13.44 -24.27
C ASP A 76 -20.10 -12.32 -23.48
N PRO A 77 -20.84 -11.29 -23.02
CA PRO A 77 -20.30 -10.26 -22.13
C PRO A 77 -19.79 -10.84 -20.80
N PHE A 78 -18.67 -10.32 -20.30
CA PHE A 78 -18.07 -10.76 -19.03
C PHE A 78 -17.40 -9.61 -18.27
N GLN A 79 -17.01 -9.86 -17.02
CA GLN A 79 -16.26 -8.90 -16.20
C GLN A 79 -14.75 -9.10 -16.41
N LEU A 80 -14.02 -8.04 -16.74
CA LEU A 80 -12.57 -8.08 -16.89
C LEU A 80 -11.86 -8.48 -15.59
N LEU A 81 -12.44 -8.14 -14.43
CA LEU A 81 -11.89 -8.50 -13.12
C LEU A 81 -11.74 -10.01 -12.93
N ASP A 82 -12.68 -10.80 -13.46
CA ASP A 82 -12.64 -12.27 -13.36
C ASP A 82 -11.53 -12.88 -14.25
N SER A 83 -10.99 -12.08 -15.18
CA SER A 83 -9.90 -12.49 -16.08
C SER A 83 -8.52 -12.11 -15.56
N LEU A 84 -8.44 -11.31 -14.49
CA LEU A 84 -7.18 -10.99 -13.81
C LEU A 84 -6.77 -12.16 -12.91
N ALA A 85 -5.51 -12.59 -13.03
CA ALA A 85 -4.93 -13.58 -12.12
C ALA A 85 -4.39 -12.90 -10.85
N GLY A 86 -3.89 -13.69 -9.89
CA GLY A 86 -3.20 -13.15 -8.69
C GLY A 86 -4.10 -12.73 -7.52
N GLY A 87 -5.42 -12.80 -7.67
CA GLY A 87 -6.36 -12.44 -6.61
C GLY A 87 -6.54 -10.92 -6.47
N PRO A 88 -6.99 -10.23 -7.54
CA PRO A 88 -7.14 -8.78 -7.54
C PRO A 88 -8.14 -8.33 -6.45
N GLN A 89 -7.82 -7.23 -5.76
CA GLN A 89 -8.74 -6.61 -4.82
C GLN A 89 -9.89 -5.94 -5.58
N THR A 90 -11.12 -6.08 -5.09
CA THR A 90 -12.33 -5.62 -5.80
C THR A 90 -12.62 -4.12 -5.66
N ASN A 91 -11.77 -3.37 -4.95
CA ASN A 91 -11.94 -1.94 -4.69
C ASN A 91 -11.19 -1.04 -5.69
N GLY A 92 -10.55 -1.63 -6.71
CA GLY A 92 -9.92 -0.88 -7.79
C GLY A 92 -10.91 -0.33 -8.81
N SER A 93 -10.38 0.51 -9.71
CA SER A 93 -11.13 1.15 -10.79
C SER A 93 -10.54 0.81 -12.15
N TRP A 94 -11.41 0.63 -13.16
CA TRP A 94 -11.00 0.39 -14.53
C TRP A 94 -10.91 1.68 -15.35
N THR A 95 -9.90 1.72 -16.23
CA THR A 95 -9.74 2.73 -17.29
C THR A 95 -9.73 2.01 -18.63
N ALA A 96 -10.51 2.52 -19.59
CA ALA A 96 -10.56 2.02 -20.97
C ALA A 96 -9.33 2.47 -21.79
N PRO A 97 -9.08 1.87 -22.97
CA PRO A 97 -7.93 2.23 -23.82
C PRO A 97 -7.87 3.70 -24.25
N ASP A 98 -9.01 4.40 -24.26
CA ASP A 98 -9.12 5.82 -24.58
C ASP A 98 -8.86 6.75 -23.38
N GLY A 99 -8.59 6.18 -22.19
CA GLY A 99 -8.38 6.90 -20.95
C GLY A 99 -9.67 7.25 -20.19
N SER A 100 -10.85 6.83 -20.68
CA SER A 100 -12.12 7.07 -19.99
C SER A 100 -12.36 6.07 -18.84
N PRO A 101 -13.12 6.45 -17.80
CA PRO A 101 -13.54 5.51 -16.76
C PRO A 101 -14.36 4.37 -17.37
N PHE A 102 -14.04 3.14 -16.97
CA PHE A 102 -14.73 1.94 -17.44
C PHE A 102 -15.42 1.22 -16.29
N ASN A 103 -16.55 0.60 -16.57
CA ASN A 103 -17.34 -0.11 -15.55
C ASN A 103 -16.85 -1.55 -15.29
N GLY A 104 -15.86 -2.03 -16.06
CA GLY A 104 -15.29 -3.37 -15.96
C GLY A 104 -16.01 -4.45 -16.77
N GLN A 105 -17.14 -4.13 -17.43
CA GLN A 105 -17.87 -5.09 -18.25
C GLN A 105 -17.48 -5.00 -19.72
N PHE A 106 -16.76 -6.00 -20.22
CA PHE A 106 -16.39 -6.08 -21.63
C PHE A 106 -17.47 -6.81 -22.45
N VAL A 107 -17.86 -6.22 -23.57
CA VAL A 107 -18.82 -6.79 -24.53
C VAL A 107 -18.09 -7.04 -25.85
N PRO A 108 -17.72 -8.29 -26.17
CA PRO A 108 -17.09 -8.62 -27.44
C PRO A 108 -17.91 -8.14 -28.64
N GLY A 109 -17.23 -7.53 -29.61
CA GLY A 109 -17.88 -6.95 -30.80
C GLY A 109 -18.55 -5.58 -30.60
N ALA A 110 -18.64 -5.05 -29.37
CA ALA A 110 -19.18 -3.72 -29.08
C ALA A 110 -18.19 -2.82 -28.31
N SER A 111 -17.48 -3.36 -27.32
CA SER A 111 -16.41 -2.67 -26.59
C SER A 111 -15.20 -2.43 -27.50
N GLN A 112 -14.49 -1.31 -27.28
CA GLN A 112 -13.27 -1.01 -28.01
C GLN A 112 -12.15 -2.00 -27.65
N PRO A 113 -11.44 -2.59 -28.62
CA PRO A 113 -10.27 -3.42 -28.34
C PRO A 113 -9.08 -2.58 -27.89
N GLY A 114 -8.20 -3.17 -27.10
CA GLY A 114 -6.97 -2.57 -26.57
C GLY A 114 -6.77 -2.81 -25.08
N THR A 115 -5.82 -2.05 -24.51
CA THR A 115 -5.43 -2.21 -23.10
C THR A 115 -6.40 -1.54 -22.14
N TYR A 116 -7.02 -2.35 -21.29
CA TYR A 116 -7.79 -1.91 -20.12
C TYR A 116 -6.91 -1.97 -18.88
N THR A 117 -6.91 -0.89 -18.09
CA THR A 117 -6.05 -0.75 -16.91
C THR A 117 -6.90 -0.82 -15.64
N TYR A 118 -6.58 -1.73 -14.73
CA TYR A 118 -7.15 -1.82 -13.39
C TYR A 118 -6.19 -1.23 -12.36
N THR A 119 -6.64 -0.22 -11.63
CA THR A 119 -5.82 0.46 -10.63
C THR A 119 -6.43 0.27 -9.25
N VAL A 120 -5.64 -0.25 -8.31
CA VAL A 120 -6.00 -0.28 -6.90
C VAL A 120 -5.17 0.77 -6.16
N VAL A 121 -5.83 1.76 -5.57
CA VAL A 121 -5.15 2.84 -4.85
C VAL A 121 -4.75 2.38 -3.46
N ALA A 122 -3.47 2.56 -3.11
CA ALA A 122 -2.99 2.42 -1.74
C ALA A 122 -2.95 3.78 -1.03
N THR A 123 -3.00 3.75 0.30
CA THR A 123 -2.66 4.92 1.10
C THR A 123 -1.15 5.03 1.22
N ALA A 124 -0.63 6.25 1.05
CA ALA A 124 0.79 6.54 1.26
C ALA A 124 1.27 6.00 2.61
N PRO A 125 2.50 5.46 2.70
CA PRO A 125 3.59 5.51 1.70
C PRO A 125 3.54 4.46 0.59
N CYS A 126 2.67 3.44 0.68
CA CYS A 126 2.59 2.41 -0.35
C CYS A 126 2.11 3.00 -1.69
N PRO A 127 2.74 2.63 -2.82
CA PRO A 127 2.23 3.00 -4.14
C PRO A 127 0.94 2.25 -4.45
N ALA A 128 0.13 2.82 -5.34
CA ALA A 128 -0.95 2.09 -5.98
C ALA A 128 -0.38 0.92 -6.79
N ASP A 129 -1.19 -0.13 -6.94
CA ASP A 129 -0.87 -1.26 -7.82
C ASP A 129 -1.74 -1.23 -9.07
N VAL A 130 -1.20 -1.77 -10.16
CA VAL A 130 -1.82 -1.69 -11.49
C VAL A 130 -1.69 -3.02 -12.23
N ALA A 131 -2.80 -3.47 -12.80
CA ALA A 131 -2.84 -4.59 -13.72
C ALA A 131 -3.42 -4.15 -15.07
N GLU A 132 -2.92 -4.74 -16.16
CA GLU A 132 -3.34 -4.42 -17.52
C GLU A 132 -3.87 -5.68 -18.22
N LEU A 133 -5.03 -5.57 -18.85
CA LEU A 133 -5.58 -6.59 -19.74
C LEU A 133 -5.65 -6.05 -21.16
N ASP A 134 -4.90 -6.67 -22.06
CA ASP A 134 -5.02 -6.44 -23.50
C ASP A 134 -6.11 -7.35 -24.09
N VAL A 135 -7.08 -6.76 -24.80
CA VAL A 135 -8.32 -7.44 -25.25
C VAL A 135 -8.63 -7.13 -26.70
#